data_AF-A0A2S6BQG2-F1
#
_entry.id   AF-A0A2S6BQG2-F1
#
_cell.length_a   1.000
_cell.length_b   1.000
_cell.length_c   1.000
_cell.angle_alpha   90.00
_cell.angle_beta   90.00
_cell.angle_gamma   90.00
#
_symmetry.space_group_name_H-M   'P 1'
#
loop_
_entity.id
_entity.type
_entity.pdbx_description
1 polymer ?
#
loop_
_entity_poly.entity_id
_entity_poly.type
_entity_poly.pdbx_seq_one_letter_code
_entity_poly.pdbx_strand_id
1 'polypeptide(L)'
;MSDTSSIRSLPARRQLFRVAFEGEDTAHWALFPSDRPGLPDGVLCHVGVEKNKSGKKVAHELRYHPIKINTSSAGSAFPIHGAVIAEWQLRQAAQTVFERKAYRVVTNNCQHFCIDVLVELNRNWPDMVPAQAIVDVQARGTKFTKMTTFFTRFRFQREQRMLEAQRAQFELRNVQARPRISID
;
A
#
# COMPACT_ATOMS: atom_id res chain seq x y z
N MET A 1 -28.68 35.89 12.05
CA MET A 1 -28.88 34.64 11.26
C MET A 1 -27.52 33.99 11.18
N SER A 2 -27.32 32.91 11.94
CA SER A 2 -26.01 32.30 12.15
C SER A 2 -25.89 31.07 11.26
N ASP A 3 -24.91 31.10 10.35
CA ASP A 3 -24.57 30.00 9.46
C ASP A 3 -24.04 28.80 10.28
N THR A 4 -24.87 27.77 10.41
CA THR A 4 -24.42 26.44 10.85
C THR A 4 -23.64 25.78 9.72
N SER A 5 -22.34 26.06 9.65
CA SER A 5 -21.40 25.26 8.89
C SER A 5 -21.40 23.82 9.44
N SER A 6 -22.00 22.91 8.69
CA SER A 6 -21.94 21.46 8.97
C SER A 6 -20.48 21.02 9.03
N ILE A 7 -19.98 20.76 10.25
CA ILE A 7 -18.66 20.18 10.48
C ILE A 7 -18.73 18.77 9.91
N ARG A 8 -18.30 18.59 8.65
CA ARG A 8 -18.03 17.26 8.09
C ARG A 8 -16.95 16.63 8.97
N SER A 9 -17.34 15.73 9.86
CA SER A 9 -16.42 14.94 10.67
C SER A 9 -15.42 14.28 9.73
N LEU A 10 -14.13 14.56 9.94
CA LEU A 10 -13.07 13.91 9.18
C LEU A 10 -13.21 12.38 9.31
N PRO A 11 -12.96 11.61 8.24
CA PRO A 11 -13.07 10.15 8.31
C PRO A 11 -12.23 9.59 9.46
N ALA A 12 -12.85 8.76 10.30
CA ALA A 12 -12.19 8.19 11.47
C ALA A 12 -10.94 7.41 11.05
N ARG A 13 -9.83 7.68 11.73
CA ARG A 13 -8.58 6.93 11.58
C ARG A 13 -8.57 5.80 12.59
N ARG A 14 -8.16 4.61 12.16
CA ARG A 14 -8.19 3.39 12.97
C ARG A 14 -6.90 2.61 12.81
N GLN A 15 -6.66 1.71 13.75
CA GLN A 15 -5.53 0.80 13.72
C GLN A 15 -5.60 -0.05 12.44
N LEU A 16 -4.48 -0.13 11.71
CA LEU A 16 -4.37 -0.98 10.54
C LEU A 16 -4.05 -2.42 10.95
N PHE A 17 -4.78 -3.37 10.38
CA PHE A 17 -4.58 -4.80 10.60
C PHE A 17 -4.22 -5.51 9.28
N ARG A 18 -3.43 -6.57 9.41
CA ARG A 18 -3.14 -7.56 8.37
C ARG A 18 -3.93 -8.83 8.66
N VAL A 19 -4.65 -9.36 7.66
CA VAL A 19 -5.27 -10.70 7.74
C VAL A 19 -4.41 -11.72 7.02
N ALA A 20 -4.36 -12.93 7.55
CA ALA A 20 -3.84 -14.12 6.89
C ALA A 20 -4.95 -15.18 6.75
N PHE A 21 -5.26 -15.60 5.52
CA PHE A 21 -6.37 -16.55 5.27
C PHE A 21 -5.99 -18.03 5.42
N GLU A 22 -4.72 -18.42 5.38
CA GLU A 22 -4.32 -19.85 5.51
C GLU A 22 -2.89 -19.99 6.09
N GLY A 23 -2.67 -19.57 7.35
CA GLY A 23 -1.36 -19.66 8.03
C GLY A 23 -0.26 -18.75 7.45
N GLU A 24 0.78 -18.40 8.22
CA GLU A 24 1.74 -17.35 7.80
C GLU A 24 2.51 -17.66 6.50
N ASP A 25 2.72 -18.96 6.19
CA ASP A 25 3.59 -19.40 5.09
C ASP A 25 2.87 -19.62 3.73
N THR A 26 1.54 -19.75 3.73
CA THR A 26 0.70 -19.89 2.51
C THR A 26 -0.38 -18.81 2.38
N ALA A 27 -0.52 -17.94 3.39
CA ALA A 27 -1.63 -17.03 3.48
C ALA A 27 -1.69 -16.00 2.36
N HIS A 28 -2.89 -15.94 1.79
CA HIS A 28 -3.43 -14.73 1.23
C HIS A 28 -3.36 -13.60 2.26
N TRP A 29 -2.79 -12.44 1.90
CA TRP A 29 -2.77 -11.27 2.78
C TRP A 29 -3.79 -10.22 2.34
N ALA A 30 -4.38 -9.55 3.32
CA ALA A 30 -5.23 -8.38 3.13
C ALA A 30 -4.98 -7.36 4.22
N LEU A 31 -5.32 -6.10 3.95
CA LEU A 31 -5.22 -5.00 4.90
C LEU A 31 -6.61 -4.45 5.20
N PHE A 32 -6.87 -4.04 6.44
CA PHE A 32 -8.12 -3.36 6.80
C PHE A 32 -7.90 -2.46 8.03
N PRO A 33 -8.49 -1.24 8.05
CA PRO A 33 -8.53 -0.41 9.24
C PRO A 33 -9.72 -0.82 10.11
N SER A 34 -9.52 -0.97 11.41
CA SER A 34 -10.58 -1.35 12.36
C SER A 34 -10.26 -0.86 13.78
N ASP A 35 -11.28 -0.70 14.61
CA ASP A 35 -11.09 -0.30 16.01
C ASP A 35 -10.57 -1.48 16.86
N ARG A 36 -10.85 -2.73 16.46
CA ARG A 36 -10.37 -3.96 17.14
C ARG A 36 -10.18 -5.11 16.15
N PRO A 37 -9.25 -6.05 16.41
CA PRO A 37 -9.07 -7.20 15.53
C PRO A 37 -10.38 -8.00 15.41
N GLY A 38 -10.79 -8.28 14.18
CA GLY A 38 -11.91 -9.16 13.87
C GLY A 38 -13.31 -8.60 14.01
N LEU A 39 -13.44 -7.30 14.28
CA LEU A 39 -14.72 -6.63 14.11
C LEU A 39 -15.08 -6.51 12.62
N PRO A 40 -16.37 -6.62 12.27
CA PRO A 40 -16.85 -6.46 10.89
C PRO A 40 -16.95 -4.99 10.46
N ASP A 41 -16.35 -4.08 11.23
CA ASP A 41 -16.35 -2.62 11.02
C ASP A 41 -15.31 -2.15 10.00
N GLY A 42 -14.41 -3.05 9.60
CA GLY A 42 -13.35 -2.78 8.63
C GLY A 42 -13.65 -3.31 7.23
N VAL A 43 -13.23 -2.54 6.22
CA VAL A 43 -13.22 -2.99 4.83
C VAL A 43 -11.86 -3.61 4.51
N LEU A 44 -11.88 -4.88 4.11
CA LEU A 44 -10.70 -5.56 3.56
C LEU A 44 -10.35 -4.99 2.22
N CYS A 45 -9.06 -4.70 2.05
CA CYS A 45 -8.43 -4.31 0.82
C CYS A 45 -7.38 -5.36 0.45
N HIS A 46 -7.55 -6.00 -0.70
CA HIS A 46 -6.59 -6.98 -1.20
C HIS A 46 -6.66 -7.13 -2.72
N VAL A 47 -5.63 -7.71 -3.31
CA VAL A 47 -5.64 -8.14 -4.71
C VAL A 47 -6.26 -9.54 -4.82
N GLY A 48 -7.25 -9.73 -5.69
CA GLY A 48 -7.87 -11.00 -6.04
C GLY A 48 -7.28 -11.61 -7.32
N VAL A 49 -7.72 -12.82 -7.63
CA VAL A 49 -7.46 -13.48 -8.92
C VAL A 49 -8.78 -13.79 -9.58
N GLU A 50 -8.98 -13.25 -10.79
CA GLU A 50 -10.09 -13.62 -11.64
C GLU A 50 -9.73 -14.92 -12.39
N LYS A 51 -10.64 -15.89 -12.36
CA LYS A 51 -10.49 -17.18 -13.03
C LYS A 51 -11.62 -17.37 -14.04
N ASN A 52 -11.31 -17.94 -15.20
CA ASN A 52 -12.34 -18.32 -16.17
C ASN A 52 -13.12 -19.56 -15.71
N LYS A 53 -14.10 -19.99 -16.51
CA LYS A 53 -14.93 -21.18 -16.26
C LYS A 53 -14.13 -22.48 -16.06
N SER A 54 -12.90 -22.54 -16.58
CA SER A 54 -11.99 -23.69 -16.41
C SER A 54 -11.07 -23.56 -15.19
N GLY A 55 -11.24 -22.53 -14.36
CA GLY A 55 -10.38 -22.27 -13.21
C GLY A 55 -9.02 -21.65 -13.55
N LYS A 56 -8.75 -21.39 -14.84
CA LYS A 56 -7.51 -20.75 -15.29
C LYS A 56 -7.56 -19.26 -14.97
N LYS A 57 -6.48 -18.76 -14.39
CA LYS A 57 -6.28 -17.34 -14.10
C LYS A 57 -6.34 -16.50 -15.38
N VAL A 58 -7.18 -15.46 -15.38
CA VAL A 58 -7.39 -14.54 -16.50
C VAL A 58 -6.82 -13.17 -16.19
N ALA A 59 -7.15 -12.63 -15.01
CA ALA A 59 -6.74 -11.30 -14.60
C ALA A 59 -6.57 -11.22 -13.07
N HIS A 60 -6.13 -10.04 -12.64
CA HIS A 60 -6.16 -9.62 -11.25
C HIS A 60 -7.13 -8.48 -11.10
N GLU A 61 -7.71 -8.38 -9.92
CA GLU A 61 -8.62 -7.31 -9.57
C GLU A 61 -8.33 -6.82 -8.17
N LEU A 62 -8.51 -5.52 -7.94
CA LEU A 62 -8.46 -4.95 -6.61
C LEU A 62 -9.85 -5.11 -5.96
N ARG A 63 -9.91 -5.79 -4.82
CA ARG A 63 -11.18 -6.08 -4.13
C ARG A 63 -11.28 -5.32 -2.83
N TYR A 64 -12.49 -4.84 -2.57
CA TYR A 64 -12.91 -4.23 -1.32
C TYR A 64 -14.18 -4.89 -0.81
N HIS A 65 -14.16 -5.45 0.38
CA HIS A 65 -15.36 -6.01 0.99
C HIS A 65 -15.28 -6.00 2.52
N PRO A 66 -16.41 -5.98 3.25
CA PRO A 66 -16.39 -6.08 4.70
C PRO A 66 -15.64 -7.34 5.17
N ILE A 67 -14.87 -7.23 6.24
CA ILE A 67 -14.31 -8.40 6.92
C ILE A 67 -15.38 -9.10 7.75
N LYS A 68 -15.35 -10.44 7.75
CA LYS A 68 -16.11 -11.25 8.70
C LYS A 68 -15.21 -12.41 9.13
N ILE A 69 -14.35 -12.19 10.13
CA ILE A 69 -13.31 -13.18 10.51
C ILE A 69 -13.90 -14.58 10.77
N ASN A 70 -15.10 -14.68 11.34
CA ASN A 70 -15.73 -15.97 11.62
C ASN A 70 -16.34 -16.69 10.40
N THR A 71 -16.46 -16.03 9.24
CA THR A 71 -17.05 -16.61 8.02
C THR A 71 -16.14 -16.56 6.80
N SER A 72 -15.17 -15.65 6.80
CA SER A 72 -14.07 -15.65 5.85
C SER A 72 -13.04 -16.68 6.33
N SER A 73 -12.38 -17.40 5.43
CA SER A 73 -11.28 -18.34 5.77
C SER A 73 -10.11 -17.70 6.56
N ALA A 74 -10.16 -16.40 6.86
CA ALA A 74 -9.26 -15.65 7.73
C ALA A 74 -9.02 -16.35 9.08
N GLY A 75 -7.92 -17.10 9.19
CA GLY A 75 -7.54 -17.76 10.44
C GLY A 75 -7.01 -16.82 11.52
N SER A 76 -6.54 -15.62 11.15
CA SER A 76 -5.99 -14.64 12.10
C SER A 76 -5.91 -13.22 11.54
N ALA A 77 -6.06 -12.22 12.42
CA ALA A 77 -5.77 -10.82 12.14
C ALA A 77 -4.70 -10.28 13.09
N PHE A 78 -3.74 -9.52 12.54
CA PHE A 78 -2.57 -9.04 13.25
C PHE A 78 -2.49 -7.52 13.16
N PRO A 79 -2.40 -6.79 14.29
CA PRO A 79 -2.20 -5.35 14.24
C PRO A 79 -0.84 -5.03 13.63
N ILE A 80 -0.78 -3.95 12.83
CA ILE A 80 0.46 -3.38 12.34
C ILE A 80 0.83 -2.23 13.27
N HIS A 81 1.73 -2.47 14.21
CA HIS A 81 2.04 -1.51 15.28
C HIS A 81 2.46 -0.14 14.73
N GLY A 82 1.89 0.92 15.29
CA GLY A 82 2.13 2.30 14.89
C GLY A 82 1.43 2.73 13.60
N ALA A 83 0.72 1.84 12.90
CA ALA A 83 -0.01 2.18 11.69
C ALA A 83 -1.48 2.52 11.99
N VAL A 84 -1.86 3.79 11.83
CA VAL A 84 -3.22 4.30 12.09
C VAL A 84 -3.69 5.12 10.88
N ILE A 85 -4.69 4.63 10.16
CA ILE A 85 -5.13 5.24 8.91
C ILE A 85 -6.65 5.29 8.77
N ALA A 86 -7.14 6.18 7.92
CA ALA A 86 -8.53 6.16 7.47
C ALA A 86 -8.71 5.24 6.26
N GLU A 87 -9.92 4.71 6.07
CA GLU A 87 -10.22 3.78 4.97
C GLU A 87 -9.93 4.36 3.58
N TRP A 88 -10.23 5.63 3.36
CA TRP A 88 -9.97 6.29 2.07
C TRP A 88 -8.46 6.34 1.75
N GLN A 89 -7.60 6.50 2.76
CA GLN A 89 -6.14 6.49 2.59
C GLN A 89 -5.67 5.11 2.13
N LEU A 90 -6.23 4.05 2.72
CA LEU A 90 -5.95 2.67 2.31
C LEU A 90 -6.35 2.44 0.85
N ARG A 91 -7.58 2.81 0.48
CA ARG A 91 -8.11 2.65 -0.88
C ARG A 91 -7.26 3.40 -1.90
N GLN A 92 -6.88 4.64 -1.60
CA GLN A 92 -6.06 5.45 -2.49
C GLN A 92 -4.66 4.84 -2.69
N ALA A 93 -3.99 4.42 -1.62
CA ALA A 93 -2.68 3.78 -1.71
C ALA A 93 -2.76 2.44 -2.46
N ALA A 94 -3.78 1.64 -2.19
CA ALA A 94 -4.04 0.37 -2.86
C ALA A 94 -4.28 0.52 -4.36
N GLN A 95 -5.12 1.48 -4.76
CA GLN A 95 -5.36 1.80 -6.16
C GLN A 95 -4.06 2.22 -6.86
N THR A 96 -3.29 3.11 -6.23
CA THR A 96 -2.02 3.61 -6.77
C THR A 96 -1.02 2.48 -7.00
N VAL A 97 -0.89 1.56 -6.03
CA VAL A 97 0.00 0.40 -6.15
C VAL A 97 -0.50 -0.57 -7.22
N PHE A 98 -1.82 -0.78 -7.31
CA PHE A 98 -2.43 -1.66 -8.30
C PHE A 98 -2.20 -1.15 -9.73
N GLU A 99 -2.41 0.14 -9.98
CA GLU A 99 -2.23 0.75 -11.31
C GLU A 99 -0.77 0.81 -11.76
N ARG A 100 0.17 1.09 -10.84
CA ARG A 100 1.61 1.12 -11.15
C ARG A 100 2.16 -0.26 -11.53
N LYS A 101 1.53 -1.34 -11.09
CA LYS A 101 1.99 -2.71 -11.34
C LYS A 101 1.26 -3.36 -12.51
N ALA A 102 1.94 -3.48 -13.66
CA ALA A 102 1.63 -4.57 -14.59
C ALA A 102 1.98 -5.91 -13.90
N TYR A 103 0.99 -6.58 -13.33
CA TYR A 103 1.21 -7.63 -12.34
C TYR A 103 1.88 -8.89 -12.94
N ARG A 104 3.08 -9.28 -12.49
CA ARG A 104 3.77 -10.53 -12.87
C ARG A 104 3.73 -11.57 -11.74
N VAL A 105 3.25 -12.77 -12.06
CA VAL A 105 2.86 -13.87 -11.13
C VAL A 105 3.95 -14.34 -10.18
N VAL A 106 5.23 -14.22 -10.56
CA VAL A 106 6.34 -14.81 -9.80
C VAL A 106 6.85 -13.86 -8.71
N THR A 107 6.61 -12.55 -8.80
CA THR A 107 7.12 -11.52 -7.86
C THR A 107 6.02 -10.66 -7.25
N ASN A 108 4.77 -10.87 -7.68
CA ASN A 108 3.60 -10.26 -7.09
C ASN A 108 2.70 -11.37 -6.56
N ASN A 109 2.67 -11.52 -5.25
CA ASN A 109 1.58 -12.17 -4.55
C ASN A 109 0.86 -11.10 -3.71
N CYS A 110 -0.23 -11.47 -3.07
CA CYS A 110 -0.96 -10.59 -2.15
C CYS A 110 -0.09 -10.06 -0.99
N GLN A 111 0.96 -10.77 -0.58
CA GLN A 111 1.90 -10.32 0.45
C GLN A 111 2.71 -9.11 -0.04
N HIS A 112 3.29 -9.19 -1.24
CA HIS A 112 3.97 -8.06 -1.89
C HIS A 112 3.04 -6.87 -2.08
N PHE A 113 1.82 -7.12 -2.54
CA PHE A 113 0.83 -6.07 -2.68
C PHE A 113 0.60 -5.33 -1.35
N CYS A 114 0.39 -6.05 -0.25
CA CYS A 114 0.21 -5.42 1.06
C CYS A 114 1.44 -4.63 1.52
N ILE A 115 2.65 -5.16 1.30
CA ILE A 115 3.89 -4.46 1.65
C ILE A 115 4.03 -3.16 0.84
N ASP A 116 3.77 -3.19 -0.47
CA ASP A 116 3.88 -2.00 -1.31
C ASP A 116 2.81 -0.96 -0.98
N VAL A 117 1.62 -1.41 -0.57
CA VAL A 117 0.59 -0.49 -0.03
C VAL A 117 1.08 0.19 1.24
N LEU A 118 1.75 -0.52 2.15
CA LEU A 118 2.34 0.11 3.34
C LEU A 118 3.47 1.10 2.99
N VAL A 119 4.29 0.78 1.98
CA VAL A 119 5.32 1.70 1.46
C VAL A 119 4.68 2.97 0.88
N GLU A 120 3.62 2.83 0.09
CA GLU A 120 2.90 3.99 -0.47
C GLU A 120 2.19 4.80 0.62
N LEU A 121 1.62 4.14 1.64
CA LEU A 121 1.04 4.80 2.81
C LEU A 121 2.10 5.59 3.60
N ASN A 122 3.26 5.00 3.87
CA ASN A 122 4.37 5.70 4.55
C ASN A 122 4.88 6.89 3.72
N ARG A 123 4.95 6.75 2.39
CA ARG A 123 5.37 7.85 1.52
C ARG A 123 4.44 9.06 1.61
N ASN A 124 3.13 8.81 1.67
CA ASN A 124 2.12 9.87 1.68
C ASN A 124 1.78 10.36 3.09
N TRP A 125 1.90 9.50 4.10
CA TRP A 125 1.54 9.75 5.50
C TRP A 125 2.54 9.08 6.47
N PRO A 126 3.80 9.54 6.51
CA PRO A 126 4.85 8.89 7.28
C PRO A 126 4.59 8.87 8.79
N ASP A 127 3.91 9.89 9.32
CA ASP A 127 3.54 9.98 10.73
C ASP A 127 2.46 8.97 11.13
N MET A 128 1.66 8.53 10.16
CA MET A 128 0.52 7.62 10.36
C MET A 128 0.89 6.17 10.09
N VAL A 129 1.90 5.94 9.25
CA VAL A 129 2.46 4.61 8.95
C VAL A 129 3.98 4.75 8.96
N PRO A 130 4.64 4.52 10.11
CA PRO A 130 6.08 4.69 10.23
C PRO A 130 6.84 3.60 9.48
N ALA A 131 8.10 3.88 9.11
CA ALA A 131 8.94 2.91 8.40
C ALA A 131 9.10 1.58 9.16
N GLN A 132 9.10 1.61 10.49
CA GLN A 132 9.18 0.41 11.33
C GLN A 132 7.99 -0.54 11.10
N ALA A 133 6.78 0.00 10.88
CA ALA A 133 5.60 -0.79 10.57
C ALA A 133 5.78 -1.63 9.29
N ILE A 134 6.49 -1.08 8.29
CA ILE A 134 6.83 -1.79 7.05
C ILE A 134 7.83 -2.91 7.32
N VAL A 135 8.89 -2.61 8.08
CA VAL A 135 9.94 -3.59 8.42
C VAL A 135 9.35 -4.78 9.15
N ASP A 136 8.46 -4.54 10.11
CA ASP A 136 7.80 -5.60 10.89
C ASP A 136 6.93 -6.50 10.02
N VAL A 137 6.19 -5.93 9.07
CA VAL A 137 5.35 -6.69 8.14
C VAL A 137 6.20 -7.47 7.13
N GLN A 138 7.30 -6.88 6.64
CA GLN A 138 8.27 -7.56 5.77
C GLN A 138 8.93 -8.75 6.48
N ALA A 139 9.26 -8.60 7.77
CA ALA A 139 9.83 -9.67 8.59
C ALA A 139 8.90 -10.88 8.75
N ARG A 140 7.57 -10.68 8.59
CA ARG A 140 6.55 -11.73 8.65
C ARG A 140 6.18 -12.30 7.27
N GLY A 141 6.76 -11.79 6.19
CA GLY A 141 6.57 -12.31 4.84
C GLY A 141 7.25 -13.66 4.64
N THR A 142 6.77 -14.45 3.68
CA THR A 142 7.43 -15.69 3.27
C THR A 142 8.90 -15.43 2.88
N LYS A 143 9.79 -16.43 3.05
CA LYS A 143 11.22 -16.32 2.66
C LYS A 143 11.40 -15.79 1.24
N PHE A 144 10.55 -16.26 0.33
CA PHE A 144 10.51 -15.81 -1.06
C PHE A 144 10.17 -14.30 -1.16
N THR A 145 9.14 -13.85 -0.45
CA THR A 145 8.73 -12.43 -0.36
C THR A 145 9.82 -11.54 0.23
N LYS A 146 10.59 -12.02 1.20
CA LYS A 146 11.74 -11.28 1.76
C LYS A 146 12.82 -11.03 0.71
N MET A 147 13.18 -12.05 -0.07
CA MET A 147 14.18 -11.93 -1.14
C MET A 147 13.72 -10.99 -2.25
N THR A 148 12.50 -11.16 -2.76
CA THR A 148 11.98 -10.34 -3.87
C THR A 148 11.66 -8.91 -3.47
N THR A 149 11.27 -8.65 -2.22
CA THR A 149 11.11 -7.28 -1.69
C THR A 149 12.44 -6.55 -1.64
N PHE A 150 13.52 -7.22 -1.23
CA PHE A 150 14.86 -6.65 -1.27
C PHE A 150 15.23 -6.24 -2.70
N PHE A 151 15.11 -7.15 -3.68
CA PHE A 151 15.42 -6.84 -5.08
C PHE A 151 14.51 -5.74 -5.68
N THR A 152 13.21 -5.76 -5.38
CA THR A 152 12.26 -4.75 -5.88
C THR A 152 12.54 -3.38 -5.27
N ARG A 153 12.85 -3.31 -3.97
CA ARG A 153 13.23 -2.06 -3.27
C ARG A 153 14.50 -1.45 -3.86
N PHE A 154 15.52 -2.27 -4.10
CA PHE A 154 16.74 -1.79 -4.77
C PHE A 154 16.47 -1.25 -6.17
N ARG A 155 15.61 -1.94 -6.94
CA ARG A 155 15.24 -1.48 -8.28
C ARG A 155 14.47 -0.15 -8.24
N PHE A 156 13.48 -0.04 -7.36
CA PHE A 156 12.65 1.16 -7.25
C PHE A 156 13.44 2.36 -6.71
N GLN A 157 14.31 2.17 -5.72
CA GLN A 157 15.22 3.22 -5.24
C GLN A 157 16.19 3.68 -6.33
N ARG A 158 16.69 2.76 -7.16
CA ARG A 158 17.55 3.10 -8.30
C ARG A 158 16.79 3.88 -9.37
N GLU A 159 15.57 3.48 -9.71
CA GLU A 159 14.69 4.20 -10.64
C GLU A 159 14.35 5.61 -10.12
N GLN A 160 14.05 5.78 -8.84
CA GLN A 160 13.82 7.10 -8.25
C GLN A 160 15.06 7.99 -8.26
N ARG A 161 16.24 7.47 -7.89
CA ARG A 161 17.50 8.22 -8.00
C ARG A 161 17.79 8.66 -9.42
N MET A 162 17.48 7.83 -10.42
CA MET A 162 17.64 8.22 -11.82
C MET A 162 16.67 9.33 -12.23
N LEU A 163 15.41 9.25 -11.80
CA LEU A 163 14.41 10.30 -12.07
C LEU A 163 14.77 11.63 -11.38
N GLU A 164 15.24 11.58 -10.14
CA GLU A 164 15.73 12.76 -9.42
C GLU A 164 16.98 13.35 -10.07
N ALA A 165 17.93 12.52 -10.49
CA ALA A 165 19.12 12.96 -11.20
C ALA A 165 18.77 13.61 -12.56
N GLN A 166 17.82 13.05 -13.31
CA GLN A 166 17.32 13.65 -14.55
C GLN A 166 16.64 15.00 -14.31
N ARG A 167 15.83 15.14 -13.25
CA ARG A 167 15.22 16.41 -12.86
C ARG A 167 16.27 17.46 -12.49
N ALA A 168 17.26 17.09 -11.67
CA ALA A 168 18.35 17.98 -11.29
C ALA A 168 19.19 18.43 -12.49
N GLN A 169 19.46 17.54 -13.44
CA GLN A 169 20.14 17.91 -14.69
C GLN A 169 19.31 18.87 -15.55
N PHE A 170 17.99 18.70 -15.60
CA PHE A 170 17.10 19.60 -16.32
C PHE A 170 17.04 21.00 -15.68
N GLU A 171 16.98 21.06 -14.35
CA GLU A 171 17.03 22.32 -13.60
C GLU A 171 18.36 23.06 -13.80
N LEU A 172 19.50 22.36 -13.74
CA LEU A 172 20.81 22.95 -14.00
C LEU A 172 20.93 23.53 -15.41
N ARG A 173 20.40 22.84 -16.44
CA ARG A 173 20.35 23.38 -17.81
C ARG A 173 19.50 24.64 -17.90
N ASN A 174 18.33 24.67 -17.23
CA ASN A 174 17.47 25.85 -17.22
C ASN A 174 18.11 27.04 -16.49
N VAL A 175 18.91 26.81 -15.46
CA VAL A 175 19.66 27.87 -14.76
C VAL A 175 20.78 28.42 -15.65
N GLN A 176 21.50 27.56 -16.37
CA GLN A 176 22.56 27.98 -17.30
C GLN A 176 22.03 28.68 -18.56
N ALA A 177 20.80 28.37 -18.99
CA ALA A 177 20.17 28.98 -20.16
C ALA A 177 19.55 30.36 -19.88
N ARG A 178 19.52 30.84 -18.63
CA ARG A 178 19.05 32.20 -18.33
C ARG A 178 20.14 33.21 -18.70
N PRO A 179 19.91 34.10 -19.69
CA PRO A 179 20.88 35.13 -20.02
C PRO A 179 21.10 36.03 -18.80
N ARG A 180 22.37 36.26 -18.45
CA ARG A 180 22.73 37.31 -17.48
C ARG A 180 22.34 38.63 -18.10
N ILE A 181 21.26 39.22 -17.59
CA ILE A 181 20.94 40.62 -17.87
C ILE A 181 22.03 41.42 -17.16
N SER A 182 22.98 41.97 -17.92
CA SER A 182 23.86 43.02 -17.40
C SER A 182 23.00 44.26 -17.25
N ILE A 183 23.00 44.82 -16.06
CA ILE A 183 22.49 46.15 -15.80
C ILE A 183 23.72 47.03 -15.85
N ASP A 184 23.87 47.76 -16.97
CA ASP A 184 24.70 48.95 -17.06
C ASP A 184 23.93 50.16 -16.50
#